data_AF-A0A7C5K8W3-F1
#
_entry.id   AF-A0A7C5K8W3-F1
#
_cell.length_a   1.000
_cell.length_b   1.000
_cell.length_c   1.000
_cell.angle_alpha   90.00
_cell.angle_beta   90.00
_cell.angle_gamma   90.00
#
_symmetry.space_group_name_H-M   'P 1'
#
loop_
_entity.id
_entity.type
_entity.pdbx_description
1 polymer ?
#
loop_
_entity_poly.entity_id
_entity_poly.type
_entity_poly.pdbx_seq_one_letter_code
_entity_poly.pdbx_strand_id
1 'polypeptide(L)'
;MEFQQYIAVGLLLVAAVGMAASLLLLPPLFGQKRVHAPVKDTPYECGLPPFTEAHARFSVKFYLVAMLFILFDIEVVFFLGWAAVYRELVGEIGWKMLLGGALFLAILEVGHIYAWKKGALDWAPRRSSSQSVILSEAKNLKPVGTKK
;
A
#
# COMPACT_ATOMS: atom_id res chain seq x y z
N MET A 1 27.47 21.64 -9.69
CA MET A 1 26.07 21.17 -9.65
C MET A 1 25.36 21.89 -10.78
N GLU A 2 25.24 21.23 -11.92
CA GLU A 2 24.74 21.85 -13.15
C GLU A 2 23.23 22.12 -13.00
N PHE A 3 22.84 23.35 -12.67
CA PHE A 3 21.43 23.77 -12.57
C PHE A 3 20.62 23.39 -13.82
N GLN A 4 21.28 23.31 -14.98
CA GLN A 4 20.71 22.84 -16.24
C GLN A 4 20.13 21.42 -16.18
N GLN A 5 20.70 20.52 -15.37
CA GLN A 5 20.19 19.15 -15.22
C GLN A 5 18.82 19.14 -14.52
N TYR A 6 18.62 20.00 -13.52
CA TYR A 6 17.33 20.12 -12.84
C TYR A 6 16.26 20.73 -13.76
N ILE A 7 16.63 21.66 -14.64
CA ILE A 7 15.72 22.19 -15.67
C ILE A 7 15.25 21.06 -16.60
N ALA A 8 16.17 20.21 -17.07
CA ALA A 8 15.83 19.09 -17.94
C ALA A 8 14.87 18.10 -17.26
N VAL A 9 15.12 17.76 -15.99
CA VAL A 9 14.22 16.89 -15.20
C VAL A 9 12.84 17.55 -15.02
N GLY A 10 12.80 18.84 -14.70
CA GLY A 10 11.54 19.58 -14.56
C GLY A 10 10.72 19.61 -15.85
N LEU A 11 11.38 19.82 -16.99
CA LEU A 11 10.74 19.84 -18.31
C LEU A 11 10.18 18.46 -18.67
N LEU A 12 10.91 17.38 -18.35
CA LEU A 12 10.43 16.01 -18.54
C LEU A 12 9.22 15.71 -17.67
N LEU A 13 9.19 16.18 -16.42
CA LEU A 13 8.05 16.02 -15.52
C LEU A 13 6.81 16.75 -16.06
N VAL A 14 6.98 17.98 -16.55
CA VAL A 14 5.91 18.75 -17.20
C VAL A 14 5.40 18.02 -18.45
N ALA A 15 6.29 17.48 -19.28
CA ALA A 15 5.90 16.71 -20.47
C ALA A 15 5.11 15.45 -20.09
N ALA A 16 5.55 14.71 -19.06
CA ALA A 16 4.88 13.51 -18.57
C ALA A 16 3.47 13.82 -18.04
N VAL A 17 3.34 14.86 -17.20
CA VAL A 17 2.05 15.30 -16.67
C VAL A 17 1.16 15.83 -17.80
N GLY A 18 1.71 16.59 -18.74
CA GLY A 18 0.98 17.10 -19.91
C GLY A 18 0.45 15.97 -20.79
N MET A 19 1.23 14.92 -21.00
CA MET A 19 0.80 13.72 -21.73
C MET A 19 -0.29 12.94 -20.97
N ALA A 20 -0.14 12.76 -19.66
CA ALA A 20 -1.17 12.11 -18.85
C ALA A 20 -2.48 12.91 -18.84
N ALA A 21 -2.38 14.24 -18.74
CA ALA A 21 -3.52 15.15 -18.79
C ALA A 21 -4.19 15.13 -20.16
N SER A 22 -3.43 15.13 -21.26
CA SER A 22 -4.02 15.05 -22.61
C SER A 22 -4.74 13.72 -22.81
N LEU A 23 -4.18 12.60 -22.35
CA LEU A 23 -4.85 11.29 -22.38
C LEU A 23 -6.17 11.26 -21.59
N LEU A 24 -6.27 12.02 -20.50
CA LEU A 24 -7.50 12.13 -19.71
C LEU A 24 -8.51 13.13 -20.28
N LEU A 25 -8.04 14.23 -20.88
CA LEU A 25 -8.88 15.34 -21.35
C LEU A 25 -9.34 15.20 -22.80
N LEU A 26 -8.54 14.58 -23.68
CA LEU A 26 -8.91 14.40 -25.08
C LEU A 26 -10.14 13.48 -25.27
N PRO A 27 -10.28 12.33 -24.58
CA PRO A 27 -11.44 11.44 -24.77
C PRO A 27 -12.81 12.08 -24.49
N PRO A 28 -13.04 12.84 -23.40
CA PRO A 28 -14.33 13.51 -23.20
C PRO A 28 -14.57 14.71 -24.15
N LEU A 29 -13.51 15.31 -24.70
CA LEU A 29 -13.62 16.44 -25.64
C LEU A 29 -13.91 15.99 -27.08
N PHE A 30 -13.27 14.91 -27.54
CA PHE A 30 -13.37 14.42 -28.93
C PHE A 30 -14.22 13.15 -29.08
N GLY A 31 -14.48 12.43 -27.99
CA GLY A 31 -15.26 11.19 -27.97
C GLY A 31 -16.77 11.41 -27.82
N GLN A 32 -17.52 10.32 -27.86
CA GLN A 32 -18.97 10.35 -27.60
C GLN A 32 -19.22 10.75 -26.14
N LYS A 33 -20.04 11.79 -25.95
CA LYS A 33 -20.43 12.24 -24.61
C LYS A 33 -21.10 11.10 -23.85
N ARG A 34 -20.61 10.81 -22.63
CA ARG A 34 -21.18 9.79 -21.75
C ARG A 34 -22.65 10.14 -21.48
N VAL A 35 -23.56 9.25 -21.88
CA VAL A 35 -24.96 9.34 -21.48
C VAL A 35 -25.07 8.79 -20.06
N HIS A 36 -25.25 9.70 -19.11
CA HIS A 36 -25.54 9.36 -17.72
C HIS A 36 -26.91 8.68 -17.66
N ALA A 37 -26.91 7.43 -17.22
CA ALA A 37 -28.12 6.67 -16.98
C ALA A 37 -28.04 6.17 -15.52
N PRO A 38 -29.14 6.21 -14.75
CA PRO A 38 -29.12 5.87 -13.33
C PRO A 38 -28.47 4.51 -13.03
N VAL A 39 -28.73 3.52 -13.89
CA VAL A 39 -28.18 2.16 -13.78
C VAL A 39 -26.69 2.08 -14.11
N LYS A 40 -26.17 2.95 -14.98
CA LYS A 40 -24.73 2.98 -15.34
C LYS A 40 -23.88 3.64 -14.25
N ASP A 41 -24.50 4.46 -13.42
CA ASP A 41 -23.84 5.22 -12.38
C ASP A 41 -24.00 4.58 -10.99
N THR A 42 -24.71 3.44 -10.89
CA THR A 42 -24.79 2.63 -9.66
C THR A 42 -23.57 1.72 -9.49
N PRO A 43 -23.09 1.48 -8.25
CA PRO A 43 -22.06 0.48 -7.97
C PRO A 43 -22.40 -0.92 -8.51
N TYR A 44 -21.38 -1.67 -8.91
CA TYR A 44 -21.57 -3.00 -9.47
C TYR A 44 -21.83 -4.04 -8.36
N GLU A 45 -23.07 -4.49 -8.23
CA GLU A 45 -23.45 -5.67 -7.44
C GLU A 45 -24.49 -6.53 -8.19
N CYS A 46 -24.17 -6.94 -9.42
CA CYS A 46 -25.06 -7.78 -10.26
C CYS A 46 -26.50 -7.21 -10.45
N GLY A 47 -26.65 -5.89 -10.44
CA GLY A 47 -27.95 -5.20 -10.57
C GLY A 47 -28.74 -5.08 -9.26
N LEU A 48 -28.15 -5.48 -8.13
CA LEU A 48 -28.70 -5.26 -6.80
C LEU A 48 -28.21 -3.93 -6.23
N PRO A 49 -29.04 -3.22 -5.45
CA PRO A 49 -28.57 -2.07 -4.70
C PRO A 49 -27.49 -2.52 -3.69
N PRO A 50 -26.43 -1.72 -3.48
CA PRO A 50 -25.31 -2.10 -2.64
C PRO A 50 -25.79 -2.47 -1.23
N PHE A 51 -25.47 -3.69 -0.79
CA PHE A 51 -25.92 -4.17 0.53
C PHE A 51 -25.07 -3.64 1.70
N THR A 52 -23.90 -3.07 1.42
CA THR A 52 -22.97 -2.57 2.45
C THR A 52 -22.87 -1.05 2.46
N GLU A 53 -22.75 -0.50 3.66
CA GLU A 53 -22.34 0.89 3.87
C GLU A 53 -20.98 1.13 3.18
N ALA A 54 -20.86 2.22 2.41
CA ALA A 54 -19.64 2.59 1.68
C ALA A 54 -18.43 2.85 2.61
N HIS A 55 -18.67 2.96 3.91
CA HIS A 55 -17.68 3.31 4.95
C HIS A 55 -17.49 2.20 5.99
N ALA A 56 -17.43 0.94 5.55
CA ALA A 56 -17.02 -0.14 6.44
C ALA A 56 -15.60 0.11 6.98
N ARG A 57 -15.39 -0.15 8.27
CA ARG A 57 -14.05 -0.04 8.87
C ARG A 57 -13.16 -1.16 8.33
N PHE A 58 -12.16 -0.78 7.55
CA PHE A 58 -11.13 -1.70 7.10
C PHE A 58 -10.30 -2.22 8.27
N SER A 59 -9.69 -3.40 8.10
CA SER A 59 -8.91 -4.02 9.17
C SER A 59 -7.72 -3.15 9.59
N VAL A 60 -7.45 -3.07 10.90
CA VAL A 60 -6.31 -2.33 11.48
C VAL A 60 -4.95 -2.83 10.96
N LYS A 61 -4.91 -4.01 10.35
CA LYS A 61 -3.69 -4.60 9.78
C LYS A 61 -3.04 -3.72 8.71
N PHE A 62 -3.82 -3.01 7.90
CA PHE A 62 -3.28 -2.06 6.91
C PHE A 62 -2.52 -0.92 7.57
N TYR A 63 -2.99 -0.45 8.73
CA TYR A 63 -2.32 0.58 9.51
C TYR A 63 -0.99 0.07 10.09
N LEU A 64 -0.95 -1.16 10.61
CA LEU A 64 0.29 -1.75 11.14
C LEU A 64 1.38 -1.86 10.06
N VAL A 65 1.02 -2.25 8.83
CA VAL A 65 1.95 -2.31 7.71
C VAL A 65 2.42 -0.91 7.29
N ALA A 66 1.51 0.06 7.20
CA ALA A 66 1.87 1.44 6.84
C ALA A 66 2.82 2.06 7.89
N MET A 67 2.55 1.85 9.17
CA MET A 67 3.41 2.31 10.26
C MET A 67 4.80 1.67 10.21
N LEU A 68 4.87 0.36 9.93
CA LEU A 68 6.14 -0.35 9.76
C LEU A 68 6.92 0.15 8.54
N PHE A 69 6.24 0.41 7.42
CA PHE A 69 6.85 0.99 6.23
C PHE A 69 7.46 2.36 6.50
N ILE A 70 6.76 3.25 7.21
CA ILE A 70 7.28 4.57 7.59
C ILE A 70 8.54 4.43 8.45
N LEU A 71 8.55 3.50 9.41
CA LEU A 71 9.71 3.27 10.28
C LEU A 71 10.93 2.79 9.49
N PHE A 72 10.73 1.84 8.56
CA PHE A 72 11.79 1.35 7.68
C PHE A 72 12.26 2.40 6.66
N ASP A 73 11.36 3.23 6.12
CA ASP A 73 11.72 4.32 5.20
C ASP A 73 12.63 5.35 5.87
N ILE A 74 12.33 5.70 7.12
CA ILE A 74 13.17 6.59 7.93
C ILE A 74 14.57 5.99 8.16
N GLU A 75 14.68 4.68 8.40
CA GLU A 75 15.96 3.98 8.53
C GLU A 75 16.82 4.13 7.25
N VAL A 76 16.20 3.94 6.08
CA VAL A 76 16.90 4.07 4.79
C VAL A 76 17.34 5.51 4.55
N VAL A 77 16.53 6.52 4.90
CA VAL A 77 16.93 7.93 4.78
C VAL A 77 18.19 8.22 5.60
N PHE A 78 18.29 7.71 6.83
CA PHE A 78 19.50 7.83 7.63
C PHE A 78 20.69 7.09 7.02
N PHE A 79 20.45 5.88 6.48
CA PHE A 79 21.51 5.10 5.83
C PHE A 79 22.04 5.77 4.56
N LEU A 80 21.18 6.36 3.73
CA LEU A 80 21.58 7.08 2.51
C LEU A 80 22.40 8.33 2.82
N GLY A 81 21.99 9.11 3.83
CA GLY A 81 22.76 10.27 4.28
C GLY A 81 24.15 9.86 4.77
N TRP A 82 24.23 8.81 5.57
CA TRP A 82 25.50 8.25 6.04
C TRP A 82 26.37 7.70 4.90
N ALA A 83 25.77 6.98 3.95
CA ALA A 83 26.46 6.42 2.80
C ALA A 83 27.06 7.51 1.87
N ALA A 84 26.40 8.65 1.75
CA ALA A 84 26.88 9.77 0.93
C ALA A 84 28.21 10.36 1.42
N VAL A 85 28.40 10.43 2.74
CA VAL A 85 29.62 11.00 3.38
C VAL A 85 30.59 9.93 3.91
N TYR A 86 30.28 8.65 3.69
CA TYR A 86 31.03 7.52 4.23
C TYR A 86 32.55 7.62 3.99
N ARG A 87 32.98 8.02 2.78
CA ARG A 87 34.40 8.11 2.43
C ARG A 87 35.17 9.12 3.28
N GLU A 88 34.54 10.25 3.58
CA GLU A 88 35.12 11.34 4.38
C GLU A 88 35.18 10.92 5.85
N LEU A 89 34.09 10.39 6.39
CA LEU A 89 34.01 10.00 7.80
C LEU A 89 34.87 8.78 8.14
N VAL A 90 35.08 7.84 7.20
CA VAL A 90 36.00 6.71 7.41
C VAL A 90 37.45 7.18 7.50
N GLY A 91 37.83 8.24 6.79
CA GLY A 91 39.17 8.81 6.89
C GLY A 91 39.48 9.41 8.26
N GLU A 92 38.48 10.03 8.90
CA GLU A 92 38.63 10.70 10.20
C GLU A 92 38.35 9.79 11.40
N ILE A 93 37.29 8.98 11.34
CA ILE A 93 36.75 8.18 12.45
C ILE A 93 37.14 6.70 12.34
N GLY A 94 37.47 6.22 11.13
CA GLY A 94 37.89 4.85 10.87
C GLY A 94 36.80 3.81 11.19
N TRP A 95 37.23 2.66 11.71
CA TRP A 95 36.36 1.50 11.95
C TRP A 95 35.22 1.77 12.95
N LYS A 96 35.37 2.78 13.83
CA LYS A 96 34.34 3.16 14.80
C LYS A 96 33.06 3.64 14.11
N MET A 97 33.17 4.22 12.91
CA MET A 97 32.02 4.65 12.12
C MET A 97 31.18 3.46 11.66
N LEU A 98 31.85 2.39 11.19
CA LEU A 98 31.20 1.14 10.83
C LEU A 98 30.49 0.51 12.03
N LEU A 99 31.13 0.53 13.20
CA LEU A 99 30.53 -0.01 14.42
C LEU A 99 29.29 0.78 14.84
N GLY A 100 29.34 2.11 14.75
CA GLY A 100 28.21 2.98 15.05
C GLY A 100 27.03 2.75 14.11
N GLY A 101 27.29 2.64 12.80
CA GLY A 101 26.26 2.32 11.81
C GLY A 101 25.66 0.93 12.00
N ALA A 102 26.50 -0.08 12.27
CA ALA A 102 26.04 -1.44 12.56
C ALA A 102 25.19 -1.51 13.85
N LEU A 103 25.58 -0.77 14.89
CA LEU A 103 24.81 -0.69 16.13
C LEU A 103 23.46 0.01 15.92
N PHE A 104 23.43 1.11 15.15
CA PHE A 104 22.20 1.82 14.80
C PHE A 104 21.23 0.90 14.05
N LEU A 105 21.70 0.22 13.00
CA LEU A 105 20.91 -0.75 12.26
C LEU A 105 20.43 -1.89 13.16
N ALA A 106 21.31 -2.46 14.00
CA ALA A 106 20.94 -3.56 14.89
C ALA A 106 19.81 -3.17 15.86
N ILE A 107 19.83 -1.96 16.42
CA ILE A 107 18.79 -1.50 17.36
C ILE A 107 17.44 -1.37 16.65
N LEU A 108 17.41 -0.79 15.45
CA LEU A 108 16.17 -0.64 14.67
C LEU A 108 15.63 -1.99 14.18
N GLU A 109 16.52 -2.85 13.68
CA GLU A 109 16.16 -4.17 13.17
C GLU A 109 15.59 -5.08 14.27
N VAL A 110 16.08 -4.97 15.51
CA VAL A 110 15.48 -5.66 16.65
C VAL A 110 14.03 -5.23 16.88
N GLY A 111 13.73 -3.94 16.74
CA GLY A 111 12.36 -3.41 16.80
C GLY A 111 11.48 -3.96 15.67
N HIS A 112 12.01 -4.04 14.46
CA HIS A 112 11.33 -4.59 13.30
C HIS A 112 11.03 -6.09 13.50
N ILE A 113 12.02 -6.89 13.88
CA ILE A 113 11.89 -8.32 14.16
C ILE A 113 10.88 -8.55 15.29
N TYR A 114 10.87 -7.72 16.32
CA TYR A 114 9.88 -7.81 17.39
C TYR A 114 8.45 -7.60 16.86
N ALA A 115 8.23 -6.56 16.05
CA ALA A 115 6.92 -6.29 15.44
C ALA A 115 6.46 -7.45 14.54
N TRP A 116 7.39 -8.04 13.78
CA TRP A 116 7.11 -9.21 12.95
C TRP A 116 6.70 -10.43 13.79
N LYS A 117 7.47 -10.75 14.84
CA LYS A 117 7.16 -11.85 15.76
C LYS A 117 5.82 -11.66 16.49
N LYS A 118 5.40 -10.42 16.71
CA LYS A 118 4.11 -10.09 17.34
C LYS A 118 2.91 -10.23 16.39
N GLY A 119 3.13 -10.63 15.14
CA GLY A 119 2.07 -10.91 14.18
C GLY A 119 1.50 -9.65 13.52
N ALA A 120 2.27 -8.55 13.45
CA ALA A 120 1.86 -7.35 12.69
C ALA A 120 1.59 -7.67 11.21
N LEU A 121 2.20 -8.76 10.70
CA LEU A 121 2.09 -9.25 9.32
C LEU A 121 1.15 -10.46 9.18
N ASP A 122 0.47 -10.90 10.24
CA ASP A 122 -0.38 -12.08 10.17
C ASP A 122 -1.67 -11.81 9.38
N TRP A 123 -1.68 -12.23 8.12
CA TRP A 123 -2.80 -12.05 7.20
C TRP A 123 -3.87 -13.15 7.28
N ALA A 124 -3.64 -14.20 8.07
CA ALA A 124 -4.58 -15.32 8.17
C ALA A 124 -5.98 -14.81 8.59
N PRO A 125 -7.03 -15.06 7.78
CA PRO A 125 -8.39 -14.81 8.19
C PRO A 125 -8.68 -15.71 9.40
N ARG A 126 -8.89 -15.09 10.56
CA ARG A 126 -9.50 -15.82 11.67
C ARG A 126 -10.93 -16.08 11.21
N ARG A 127 -11.29 -17.34 10.92
CA ARG A 127 -12.65 -17.73 10.50
C ARG A 127 -13.64 -16.94 11.36
N SER A 128 -14.45 -16.08 10.74
CA SER A 128 -15.44 -15.35 11.50
C SER A 128 -16.39 -16.37 12.12
N SER A 129 -16.77 -16.19 13.38
CA SER A 129 -17.64 -17.13 14.10
C SER A 129 -18.95 -17.38 13.33
N SER A 130 -19.41 -16.38 12.56
CA SER A 130 -20.59 -16.47 11.69
C SER A 130 -20.44 -17.55 10.61
N GLN A 131 -19.25 -17.71 10.03
CA GLN A 131 -19.03 -18.70 8.97
C GLN A 131 -19.03 -20.13 9.53
N SER A 132 -18.55 -20.35 10.77
CA SER A 132 -18.64 -21.66 11.43
C SER A 132 -20.06 -22.04 11.81
N VAL A 133 -20.89 -21.07 12.19
CA VAL A 133 -22.32 -21.29 12.49
C VAL A 133 -23.06 -21.69 11.21
N ILE A 134 -22.91 -20.92 10.12
CA ILE A 134 -23.58 -21.22 8.84
C ILE A 134 -23.16 -22.58 8.29
N LEU A 135 -21.88 -22.97 8.39
CA LEU A 135 -21.43 -24.29 7.94
C LEU A 135 -21.98 -25.44 8.81
N SER A 136 -22.19 -25.20 10.11
CA SER A 136 -22.84 -26.16 11.00
C SER A 136 -24.36 -26.28 10.73
N GLU A 137 -25.00 -25.16 10.38
CA GLU A 137 -26.41 -25.10 9.98
C GLU A 137 -26.63 -25.78 8.63
N ALA A 138 -25.79 -25.49 7.64
CA ALA A 138 -25.83 -26.09 6.32
C ALA A 138 -25.62 -27.60 6.35
N LYS A 139 -24.81 -28.10 7.28
CA LYS A 139 -24.64 -29.55 7.49
C LYS A 139 -25.89 -30.21 8.09
N ASN A 140 -26.75 -29.46 8.76
CA ASN A 140 -28.01 -29.94 9.33
C ASN A 140 -29.21 -29.79 8.39
N LEU A 141 -29.07 -29.07 7.27
CA LEU A 141 -30.13 -28.98 6.28
C LEU A 141 -30.24 -30.31 5.51
N LYS A 142 -31.41 -30.94 5.59
CA LYS A 142 -31.75 -32.09 4.73
C LYS A 142 -31.79 -31.62 3.28
N PRO A 143 -31.29 -32.42 2.32
CA PRO A 143 -31.37 -32.07 0.92
C PRO A 143 -32.84 -31.91 0.51
N VAL A 144 -33.18 -30.73 0.01
CA VAL A 144 -34.50 -30.45 -0.56
C VAL A 144 -34.60 -31.28 -1.83
N GLY A 145 -35.49 -32.26 -1.80
CA GLY A 145 -35.72 -33.17 -2.92
C GLY A 145 -36.08 -32.40 -4.17
N THR A 146 -35.23 -32.51 -5.19
CA THR A 146 -35.50 -32.07 -6.55
C THR A 146 -36.55 -32.98 -7.16
N LYS A 147 -37.83 -32.60 -7.04
CA LYS A 147 -38.86 -33.18 -7.91
C LYS A 147 -38.60 -32.66 -9.33
N LYS A 148 -38.17 -33.57 -10.20
CA LYS A 148 -38.28 -33.45 -11.65
C LYS A 148 -39.74 -33.39 -12.06
#